data_AF-A0A5N5GTJ9-F1
#
_entry.id   AF-A0A5N5GTJ9-F1
#
_cell.length_a   1.000
_cell.length_b   1.000
_cell.length_c   1.000
_cell.angle_alpha   90.00
_cell.angle_beta   90.00
_cell.angle_gamma   90.00
#
_symmetry.space_group_name_H-M   'P 1'
#
loop_
_entity.id
_entity.type
_entity.pdbx_description
1 polymer ?
#
loop_
_entity_poly.entity_id
_entity_poly.type
_entity_poly.pdbx_seq_one_letter_code
_entity_poly.pdbx_strand_id
1 'polypeptide(L)'
;MEISTKDMIARYNSHTGRENSDQPMQLEKKNKIRLSKELEDKSRKLRQMKGEDLEDLDLDELQKLEKLVKVSLGRVIQTKKNKIMNEIMALEKKGAELIEANNQQRQRMVMLSGGDIGPAAIMELENLNNIGEEGVTSESATNATTCSTNALSLEDDCSDILSLKLG
;
A
#
# COMPACT_ATOMS: atom_id res chain seq x y z
N MET A 1 -29.54 -8.00 77.21
CA MET A 1 -28.31 -7.45 76.59
C MET A 1 -28.73 -6.76 75.31
N GLU A 2 -28.78 -5.43 75.30
CA GLU A 2 -28.96 -4.68 74.06
C GLU A 2 -27.60 -4.54 73.39
N ILE A 3 -27.49 -5.02 72.14
CA ILE A 3 -26.32 -4.81 71.31
C ILE A 3 -26.38 -3.35 70.84
N SER A 4 -25.41 -2.54 71.28
CA SER A 4 -25.31 -1.14 70.84
C SER A 4 -25.15 -1.08 69.33
N THR A 5 -25.86 -0.15 68.68
CA THR A 5 -25.73 0.13 67.24
C THR A 5 -24.28 0.39 66.82
N LYS A 6 -23.47 0.99 67.71
CA LYS A 6 -22.03 1.17 67.48
C LYS A 6 -21.28 -0.16 67.37
N ASP A 7 -21.68 -1.14 68.18
CA ASP A 7 -21.11 -2.49 68.23
C ASP A 7 -21.51 -3.31 67.00
N MET A 8 -22.72 -3.09 66.49
CA MET A 8 -23.21 -3.67 65.24
C MET A 8 -22.46 -3.10 64.03
N ILE A 9 -22.23 -1.78 64.01
CA ILE A 9 -21.44 -1.11 62.97
C ILE A 9 -19.98 -1.56 63.02
N ALA A 10 -19.37 -1.66 64.21
CA ALA A 10 -18.00 -2.12 64.37
C ALA A 10 -17.80 -3.56 63.87
N ARG A 11 -18.76 -4.45 64.19
CA ARG A 11 -18.77 -5.84 63.70
C ARG A 11 -18.97 -5.91 62.20
N TYR A 12 -19.89 -5.11 61.65
CA TYR A 12 -20.12 -5.03 60.20
C TYR A 12 -18.87 -4.55 59.46
N ASN A 13 -18.21 -3.49 59.92
CA ASN A 13 -16.98 -2.99 59.32
C ASN A 13 -15.82 -3.99 59.41
N SER A 14 -15.78 -4.82 60.46
CA SER A 14 -14.78 -5.87 60.63
C SER A 14 -15.04 -7.11 59.75
N HIS A 15 -16.32 -7.42 59.46
CA HIS A 15 -16.71 -8.58 58.64
C HIS A 15 -16.83 -8.27 57.15
N THR A 16 -17.14 -7.03 56.80
CA THR A 16 -17.31 -6.62 55.39
C THR A 16 -16.01 -6.27 54.70
N GLY A 17 -14.85 -6.57 55.32
CA GLY A 17 -13.56 -6.65 54.64
C GLY A 17 -13.46 -5.61 53.55
N ARG A 18 -13.43 -4.33 53.93
CA ARG A 18 -13.24 -3.22 52.98
C ARG A 18 -11.88 -3.31 52.27
N GLU A 19 -11.09 -4.32 52.64
CA GLU A 19 -9.98 -4.89 51.93
C GLU A 19 -10.51 -5.81 50.80
N ASN A 20 -10.38 -5.36 49.55
CA ASN A 20 -10.31 -6.15 48.29
C ASN A 20 -11.37 -5.93 47.21
N SER A 21 -12.40 -5.09 47.37
CA SER A 21 -13.26 -4.73 46.20
C SER A 21 -12.56 -3.81 45.20
N ASP A 22 -11.58 -3.03 45.66
CA ASP A 22 -10.85 -2.07 44.83
C ASP A 22 -9.66 -2.70 44.08
N GLN A 23 -9.20 -3.89 44.49
CA GLN A 23 -8.05 -4.56 43.86
C GLN A 23 -8.25 -4.86 42.37
N PRO A 24 -9.34 -5.52 41.93
CA PRO A 24 -9.55 -5.80 40.51
C PRO A 24 -9.74 -4.50 39.70
N MET A 25 -10.47 -3.52 40.25
CA MET A 25 -10.74 -2.25 39.57
C MET A 25 -9.47 -1.38 39.45
N GLN A 26 -8.59 -1.39 40.45
CA GLN A 26 -7.29 -0.72 40.38
C GLN A 26 -6.34 -1.42 39.40
N LEU A 27 -6.39 -2.75 39.31
CA LEU A 27 -5.62 -3.51 38.32
C LEU A 27 -6.07 -3.17 36.90
N GLU A 28 -7.37 -3.10 36.66
CA GLU A 28 -7.94 -2.68 35.36
C GLU A 28 -7.51 -1.26 34.98
N LYS A 29 -7.57 -0.31 35.92
CA LYS A 29 -7.09 1.06 35.69
C LYS A 29 -5.61 1.09 35.33
N LYS A 30 -4.76 0.35 36.05
CA LYS A 30 -3.32 0.22 35.76
C LYS A 30 -3.08 -0.39 34.37
N ASN A 31 -3.83 -1.44 34.02
CA ASN A 31 -3.76 -2.06 32.70
C ASN A 31 -4.17 -1.09 31.59
N LYS A 32 -5.26 -0.33 31.79
CA LYS A 32 -5.71 0.68 30.82
C LYS A 32 -4.64 1.75 30.60
N ILE A 33 -4.03 2.27 31.67
CA ILE A 33 -2.95 3.27 31.57
C ILE A 33 -1.76 2.68 30.81
N ARG A 34 -1.35 1.44 31.12
CA ARG A 34 -0.26 0.76 30.43
C ARG A 34 -0.54 0.60 28.93
N LEU A 35 -1.73 0.13 28.58
CA LEU A 35 -2.13 -0.08 27.19
C LEU A 35 -2.24 1.24 26.43
N SER A 36 -2.77 2.30 27.06
CA SER A 36 -2.82 3.64 26.46
C SER A 36 -1.43 4.15 26.13
N LYS A 37 -0.49 4.01 27.06
CA LYS A 37 0.91 4.40 26.85
C LYS A 37 1.56 3.61 25.72
N GLU A 38 1.37 2.29 25.70
CA GLU A 38 1.92 1.46 24.62
C GLU A 38 1.35 1.86 23.25
N LEU A 39 0.05 2.17 23.19
CA LEU A 39 -0.59 2.65 21.96
C LEU A 39 0.02 3.98 21.50
N GLU A 40 0.22 4.93 22.41
CA GLU A 40 0.86 6.22 22.12
C GLU A 40 2.30 6.03 21.63
N ASP A 41 3.08 5.16 22.27
CA ASP A 41 4.47 4.85 21.89
C ASP A 41 4.53 4.21 20.50
N LYS A 42 3.64 3.25 20.20
CA LYS A 42 3.56 2.61 18.88
C LYS A 42 3.11 3.60 17.80
N SER A 43 2.14 4.46 18.12
CA SER A 43 1.65 5.50 17.22
C SER A 43 2.76 6.49 16.88
N ARG A 44 3.50 6.97 17.89
CA ARG A 44 4.70 7.80 17.69
C ARG A 44 5.73 7.10 16.81
N LYS A 45 6.02 5.81 17.08
CA LYS A 45 7.01 5.08 16.28
C LYS A 45 6.59 4.97 14.81
N LEU A 46 5.29 4.80 14.54
CA LEU A 46 4.77 4.76 13.19
C LEU A 46 4.93 6.11 12.48
N ARG A 47 4.65 7.23 13.16
CA ARG A 47 4.87 8.59 12.64
C ARG A 47 6.35 8.84 12.32
N GLN A 48 7.26 8.43 13.21
CA GLN A 48 8.70 8.46 12.95
C GLN A 48 9.10 7.66 11.71
N MET A 49 8.55 6.46 11.53
CA MET A 49 8.79 5.68 10.30
C MET A 49 8.27 6.34 9.02
N LYS A 50 7.34 7.30 9.13
CA LYS A 50 6.88 8.15 8.01
C LYS A 50 7.71 9.42 7.81
N GLY A 51 8.64 9.72 8.73
CA GLY A 51 9.44 10.95 8.71
C GLY A 51 8.83 12.12 9.48
N GLU A 52 7.85 11.85 10.36
CA GLU A 52 7.22 12.83 11.26
C GLU A 52 7.82 12.69 12.68
N ASP A 53 7.70 13.71 13.55
CA ASP A 53 8.16 13.69 14.95
C ASP A 53 9.64 13.23 15.12
N LEU A 54 10.54 13.74 14.28
CA LEU A 54 11.95 13.34 14.26
C LEU A 54 12.83 14.16 15.22
N GLU A 55 12.34 15.31 15.67
CA GLU A 55 13.05 16.24 16.55
C GLU A 55 13.34 15.64 17.93
N ASP A 56 12.54 14.64 18.33
CA ASP A 56 12.66 13.91 19.59
C ASP A 56 13.77 12.84 19.57
N LEU A 57 14.36 12.54 18.40
CA LEU A 57 15.34 11.45 18.24
C LEU A 57 16.77 11.96 18.27
N ASP A 58 17.66 11.19 18.90
CA ASP A 58 19.10 11.44 18.79
C ASP A 58 19.69 10.93 17.46
N LEU A 59 20.96 11.25 17.21
CA LEU A 59 21.63 10.89 15.96
C LEU A 59 21.71 9.36 15.75
N ASP A 60 21.97 8.59 16.80
CA ASP A 60 22.08 7.13 16.71
C ASP A 60 20.71 6.50 16.44
N GLU A 61 19.65 7.05 17.03
CA GLU A 61 18.26 6.64 16.81
C GLU A 61 17.82 6.96 15.38
N LEU A 62 18.16 8.14 14.85
CA LEU A 62 17.92 8.51 13.46
C LEU A 62 18.64 7.57 12.50
N GLN A 63 19.90 7.23 12.74
CA GLN A 63 20.64 6.28 11.91
C GLN A 63 20.02 4.88 11.91
N LYS A 64 19.56 4.40 13.08
CA LYS A 64 18.84 3.12 13.19
C LYS A 64 17.52 3.15 12.41
N LEU A 65 16.78 4.25 12.51
CA LEU A 65 15.52 4.45 11.80
C LEU A 65 15.74 4.48 10.28
N GLU A 66 16.73 5.25 9.81
CA GLU A 66 17.11 5.34 8.40
C GLU A 66 17.45 3.94 7.84
N LYS A 67 18.29 3.18 8.55
CA LYS A 67 18.65 1.81 8.14
C LYS A 67 17.42 0.92 8.04
N LEU A 68 16.52 0.99 9.02
CA LEU A 68 15.29 0.20 9.02
C LEU A 68 14.39 0.54 7.83
N VAL A 69 14.15 1.83 7.59
CA VAL A 69 13.29 2.32 6.50
C VAL A 69 13.91 1.99 5.13
N LYS A 70 15.21 2.17 4.96
CA LYS A 70 15.92 1.83 3.72
C LYS A 70 15.82 0.34 3.39
N VAL A 71 16.02 -0.52 4.38
CA VAL A 71 15.92 -1.97 4.20
C VAL A 71 14.47 -2.40 3.90
N SER A 72 13.48 -1.84 4.60
CA SER A 72 12.07 -2.18 4.37
C SER A 72 11.59 -1.70 3.00
N LEU A 73 11.97 -0.49 2.58
CA LEU A 73 11.70 0.05 1.24
C LEU A 73 12.31 -0.84 0.16
N GLY A 74 13.56 -1.30 0.34
CA GLY A 74 14.21 -2.24 -0.58
C GLY A 74 13.38 -3.52 -0.80
N ARG A 75 12.82 -4.10 0.27
CA ARG A 75 11.93 -5.28 0.16
C ARG A 75 10.63 -4.98 -0.57
N VAL A 76 10.03 -3.81 -0.34
CA VAL A 76 8.80 -3.38 -1.05
C VAL A 76 9.08 -3.24 -2.55
N ILE A 77 10.17 -2.57 -2.91
CA ILE A 77 10.60 -2.40 -4.31
C ILE A 77 10.82 -3.77 -4.97
N GLN A 78 11.55 -4.68 -4.31
CA GLN A 78 11.81 -6.01 -4.86
C GLN A 78 10.50 -6.80 -5.07
N THR A 79 9.58 -6.74 -4.11
CA THR A 79 8.27 -7.38 -4.24
C THR A 79 7.47 -6.80 -5.41
N LYS A 80 7.49 -5.47 -5.59
CA LYS A 80 6.84 -4.81 -6.72
C LYS A 80 7.45 -5.23 -8.05
N LYS A 81 8.78 -5.28 -8.15
CA LYS A 81 9.50 -5.76 -9.35
C LYS A 81 9.10 -7.19 -9.71
N ASN A 82 9.09 -8.10 -8.73
CA ASN A 82 8.71 -9.49 -8.96
C ASN A 82 7.26 -9.61 -9.46
N LYS A 83 6.33 -8.84 -8.89
CA LYS A 83 4.92 -8.82 -9.35
C LYS A 83 4.80 -8.37 -10.81
N ILE A 84 5.47 -7.27 -11.16
CA ILE A 84 5.46 -6.74 -12.53
C ILE A 84 6.07 -7.75 -13.50
N MET A 85 7.22 -8.34 -13.15
CA MET A 85 7.88 -9.34 -14.01
C MET A 85 6.98 -10.56 -14.25
N ASN A 86 6.29 -11.04 -13.21
CA ASN A 86 5.36 -12.15 -13.35
C ASN A 86 4.18 -11.83 -14.28
N GLU A 87 3.68 -10.59 -14.25
CA GLU A 87 2.62 -10.13 -15.14
C GLU A 87 3.11 -10.02 -16.59
N ILE A 88 4.32 -9.49 -16.80
CA ILE A 88 4.96 -9.44 -18.12
C ILE A 88 5.09 -10.86 -18.70
N MET A 89 5.66 -11.80 -17.95
CA MET A 89 5.83 -13.19 -18.43
C MET A 89 4.49 -13.86 -18.75
N ALA A 90 3.44 -13.58 -17.97
CA ALA A 90 2.10 -14.11 -18.23
C ALA A 90 1.51 -13.55 -19.53
N LEU A 91 1.70 -12.24 -19.78
CA LEU A 91 1.25 -11.59 -21.01
C LEU A 91 2.04 -12.04 -22.23
N GLU A 92 3.36 -12.16 -22.14
CA GLU A 92 4.22 -12.68 -23.21
C GLU A 92 3.81 -14.10 -23.61
N LYS A 93 3.59 -14.98 -22.63
CA LYS A 93 3.09 -16.33 -22.88
C LYS A 93 1.75 -16.33 -23.60
N LYS A 94 0.79 -15.51 -23.11
CA LYS A 94 -0.52 -15.38 -23.75
C LYS A 94 -0.42 -14.82 -25.17
N GLY A 95 0.50 -13.88 -25.40
CA GLY A 95 0.80 -13.34 -26.73
C GLY A 95 1.29 -14.43 -27.68
N ALA A 96 2.24 -15.26 -27.25
CA ALA A 96 2.74 -16.38 -28.04
C ALA A 96 1.64 -17.40 -28.38
N GLU A 97 0.81 -17.78 -27.40
CA GLU A 97 -0.33 -18.69 -27.60
C GLU A 97 -1.34 -18.11 -28.62
N LEU A 98 -1.61 -16.80 -28.55
CA LEU A 98 -2.51 -16.13 -29.51
C LEU A 98 -1.94 -16.08 -30.93
N ILE A 99 -0.65 -15.80 -31.07
CA ILE A 99 0.04 -15.80 -32.37
C ILE A 99 -0.03 -17.22 -32.98
N GLU A 100 0.25 -18.25 -32.19
CA GLU A 100 0.17 -19.64 -32.63
C GLU A 100 -1.25 -20.03 -33.06
N ALA A 101 -2.26 -19.74 -32.23
CA ALA A 101 -3.66 -20.02 -32.54
C ALA A 101 -4.14 -19.27 -33.80
N ASN A 102 -3.71 -18.01 -33.98
CA ASN A 102 -4.02 -17.23 -35.18
C ASN A 102 -3.40 -17.84 -36.44
N ASN A 103 -2.13 -18.28 -36.36
CA ASN A 103 -1.44 -18.96 -37.45
C ASN A 103 -2.16 -20.26 -37.85
N GLN A 104 -2.53 -21.10 -36.87
CA GLN A 104 -3.28 -22.34 -37.12
C GLN A 104 -4.65 -22.07 -37.76
N GLN A 105 -5.35 -21.01 -37.34
CA GLN A 105 -6.63 -20.62 -37.93
C GLN A 105 -6.46 -20.15 -39.37
N ARG A 106 -5.46 -19.31 -39.66
CA ARG A 106 -5.15 -18.87 -41.02
C ARG A 106 -4.81 -20.04 -41.94
N GLN A 107 -3.98 -20.99 -41.48
CA GLN A 107 -3.64 -22.18 -42.27
C GLN A 107 -4.88 -23.03 -42.59
N ARG A 108 -5.77 -23.23 -41.60
CA ARG A 108 -7.06 -23.90 -41.84
C ARG A 108 -7.94 -23.17 -42.84
N MET A 109 -7.98 -21.83 -42.79
CA MET A 109 -8.75 -21.03 -43.74
C MET A 109 -8.25 -21.20 -45.18
N VAL A 110 -6.93 -21.20 -45.38
CA VAL A 110 -6.30 -21.46 -46.70
C VAL A 110 -6.67 -22.86 -47.21
N MET A 111 -6.60 -23.88 -46.36
CA MET A 111 -6.97 -25.26 -46.74
C MET A 111 -8.44 -25.39 -47.12
N LEU A 112 -9.34 -24.67 -46.44
CA LEU A 112 -10.79 -24.74 -46.67
C LEU A 112 -11.25 -23.87 -47.86
N SER A 113 -10.54 -22.79 -48.19
CA SER A 113 -10.94 -21.90 -49.29
C SER A 113 -10.67 -22.45 -50.69
N GLY A 114 -10.06 -23.64 -50.81
CA GLY A 114 -9.85 -24.35 -52.09
C GLY A 114 -9.01 -23.60 -53.14
N GLY A 115 -8.40 -22.47 -52.77
CA GLY A 115 -7.71 -21.56 -53.67
C GLY A 115 -6.22 -21.79 -53.66
N ASP A 116 -5.65 -21.85 -54.86
CA ASP A 116 -4.23 -21.93 -55.18
C ASP A 116 -3.49 -20.66 -54.67
N ILE A 117 -3.28 -20.56 -53.36
CA ILE A 117 -2.54 -19.45 -52.74
C ILE A 117 -1.07 -19.83 -52.82
N GLY A 118 -0.39 -19.33 -53.86
CA GLY A 118 1.01 -19.62 -54.13
C GLY A 118 1.93 -19.30 -52.93
N PRO A 119 3.11 -19.94 -52.85
CA PRO A 119 4.03 -19.87 -51.69
C PRO A 119 4.37 -18.45 -51.21
N ALA A 120 4.33 -17.46 -52.11
CA ALA A 120 4.61 -16.06 -51.83
C ALA A 120 3.62 -15.41 -50.85
N ALA A 121 2.32 -15.71 -50.94
CA ALA A 121 1.31 -15.13 -50.05
C ALA A 121 1.31 -15.80 -48.66
N ILE A 122 1.78 -17.04 -48.56
CA ILE A 122 2.02 -17.72 -47.27
C ILE A 122 3.22 -17.08 -46.55
N MET A 123 4.29 -16.80 -47.30
CA MET A 123 5.52 -16.17 -46.78
C MET A 123 5.29 -14.72 -46.32
N GLU A 124 4.47 -13.94 -47.04
CA GLU A 124 4.13 -12.56 -46.67
C GLU A 124 3.33 -12.49 -45.35
N LEU A 125 2.46 -13.46 -45.11
CA LEU A 125 1.71 -13.56 -43.85
C LEU A 125 2.58 -14.00 -42.65
N GLU A 126 3.68 -14.71 -42.88
CA GLU A 126 4.63 -15.10 -41.85
C GLU A 126 5.54 -13.92 -41.46
N ASN A 127 5.84 -13.04 -42.43
CA ASN A 127 6.70 -11.87 -42.25
C ASN A 127 6.05 -10.75 -41.39
N LEU A 128 4.71 -10.62 -41.43
CA LEU A 128 3.98 -9.65 -40.58
C LEU A 128 4.04 -9.96 -39.08
N ASN A 129 4.27 -11.22 -38.71
CA ASN A 129 4.45 -11.64 -37.31
C ASN A 129 5.86 -11.34 -36.78
N ASN A 130 6.81 -11.01 -37.65
CA ASN A 130 8.22 -10.80 -37.30
C ASN A 130 8.56 -9.31 -37.05
N ILE A 131 7.54 -8.46 -36.81
CA ILE A 131 7.73 -7.09 -36.28
C ILE A 131 8.08 -7.20 -34.79
N GLY A 132 9.21 -7.85 -34.53
CA GLY A 132 9.98 -7.64 -33.32
C GLY A 132 10.84 -6.41 -33.57
N GLU A 133 10.56 -5.35 -32.82
CA GLU A 133 11.57 -4.37 -32.40
C GLU A 133 12.15 -3.41 -33.46
N GLU A 134 11.35 -2.89 -34.40
CA GLU A 134 11.67 -1.58 -35.01
C GLU A 134 10.65 -0.53 -34.59
N GLY A 135 11.19 0.57 -34.05
CA GLY A 135 10.49 1.56 -33.26
C GLY A 135 9.24 2.12 -33.94
N VAL A 136 8.09 1.82 -33.34
CA VAL A 136 6.91 2.67 -33.49
C VAL A 136 7.23 4.00 -32.80
N THR A 137 7.75 4.91 -33.61
CA THR A 137 7.99 6.30 -33.27
C THR A 137 6.64 6.90 -32.87
N SER A 138 6.38 6.97 -31.58
CA SER A 138 5.22 7.69 -31.05
C SER A 138 5.59 9.17 -31.08
N GLU A 139 5.05 9.91 -32.04
CA GLU A 139 5.07 11.37 -32.03
C GLU A 139 4.26 11.86 -30.82
N SER A 140 4.94 12.07 -29.69
CA SER A 140 4.42 12.89 -28.60
C SER A 140 4.69 14.35 -28.95
N ALA A 141 3.61 15.12 -29.13
CA ALA A 141 3.70 16.57 -29.31
C ALA A 141 4.49 17.19 -28.14
N THR A 142 5.64 17.75 -28.48
CA THR A 142 6.48 18.57 -27.59
C THR A 142 5.79 19.90 -27.31
N ASN A 143 5.38 20.14 -26.08
CA ASN A 143 5.34 21.51 -25.54
C ASN A 143 6.49 21.70 -24.55
N ALA A 144 7.65 22.03 -25.09
CA ALA A 144 8.77 22.50 -24.28
C ALA A 144 8.45 23.91 -23.77
N THR A 145 8.37 24.07 -22.44
CA THR A 145 8.64 25.36 -21.78
C THR A 145 9.42 25.13 -20.49
N THR A 146 10.74 25.14 -20.65
CA THR A 146 11.79 25.64 -19.74
C THR A 146 11.63 25.46 -18.23
N CYS A 147 12.47 24.60 -17.66
CA CYS A 147 12.92 24.70 -16.28
C CYS A 147 13.82 25.93 -16.12
N SER A 148 13.35 26.94 -15.37
CA SER A 148 14.23 27.84 -14.64
C SER A 148 14.03 27.57 -13.16
N THR A 149 15.05 27.03 -12.52
CA THR A 149 15.22 27.13 -11.08
C THR A 149 15.24 28.62 -10.71
N ASN A 150 14.29 29.06 -9.90
CA ASN A 150 14.49 29.84 -8.68
C ASN A 150 13.13 30.38 -8.17
N ALA A 151 13.02 30.41 -6.84
CA ALA A 151 11.98 31.02 -6.01
C ALA A 151 10.79 30.14 -5.61
N LEU A 152 10.90 29.67 -4.37
CA LEU A 152 9.83 29.42 -3.41
C LEU A 152 8.64 30.37 -3.61
N SER A 153 7.42 29.84 -3.73
CA SER A 153 6.22 30.55 -3.28
C SER A 153 5.17 29.51 -2.89
N LEU A 154 5.11 29.30 -1.59
CA LEU A 154 4.05 28.63 -0.87
C LEU A 154 3.01 29.70 -0.57
N GLU A 155 1.85 29.64 -1.21
CA GLU A 155 0.61 30.36 -0.87
C GLU A 155 -0.52 29.49 -1.48
N ASP A 156 -1.09 28.52 -0.77
CA ASP A 156 -2.32 28.64 0.02
C ASP A 156 -3.36 29.60 -0.59
N ASP A 157 -4.24 29.07 -1.46
CA ASP A 157 -5.68 29.37 -1.46
C ASP A 157 -6.40 28.54 -2.54
N CYS A 158 -7.10 27.47 -2.14
CA CYS A 158 -8.16 26.88 -2.95
C CYS A 158 -9.39 26.70 -2.06
N SER A 159 -9.88 27.84 -1.57
CA SER A 159 -11.24 27.99 -1.06
C SER A 159 -12.20 28.17 -2.24
N ASP A 160 -13.35 27.49 -2.16
CA ASP A 160 -14.52 27.53 -3.05
C ASP A 160 -14.29 26.81 -4.40
N ILE A 161 -15.20 25.99 -4.94
CA ILE A 161 -16.62 26.20 -5.17
C ILE A 161 -17.30 24.81 -5.34
N LEU A 162 -18.48 24.62 -4.75
CA LEU A 162 -19.68 23.93 -5.28
C LEU A 162 -20.44 23.15 -4.20
N SER A 163 -21.18 23.92 -3.40
CA SER A 163 -22.39 23.42 -2.71
C SER A 163 -23.48 23.11 -3.75
N LEU A 164 -24.03 21.89 -3.73
CA LEU A 164 -25.30 21.58 -4.36
C LEU A 164 -26.32 21.21 -3.28
N LYS A 165 -27.31 22.10 -3.11
CA LYS A 165 -28.51 21.87 -2.29
C LYS A 165 -29.55 21.16 -3.16
N LEU A 166 -29.93 19.94 -2.82
CA LEU A 166 -31.21 19.38 -3.29
C LEU A 166 -32.27 19.68 -2.23
N GLY A 167 -33.37 20.27 -2.70
CA GLY A 167 -34.63 20.35 -1.96
C GLY A 167 -35.37 19.01 -1.93
#